data_AF-A0A4Q2UXN0-F1
#
_entry.id   AF-A0A4Q2UXN0-F1
#
_cell.length_a   1.000
_cell.length_b   1.000
_cell.length_c   1.000
_cell.angle_alpha   90.00
_cell.angle_beta   90.00
_cell.angle_gamma   90.00
#
_symmetry.space_group_name_H-M   'P 1'
#
loop_
_entity.id
_entity.type
_entity.pdbx_description
1 polymer ?
#
loop_
_entity_poly.entity_id
_entity_poly.type
_entity_poly.pdbx_seq_one_letter_code
_entity_poly.pdbx_strand_id
1 'polypeptide(L)'
;MLLLAFNVAVFFAKLAFAKKQPDNPMTSPTTPAHILVGFPKHISVANKVQGFPFSIDKEVTGIPSWMTVSYPNLLYAVDESSNALTLFELNLVSDEITAKSSKEGSSGVVHLQFNADNT
;
A
#
# COMPACT_ATOMS: atom_id res chain seq x y z
N MET A 1 35.52 63.81 21.79
CA MET A 1 36.24 62.55 22.02
C MET A 1 35.24 61.39 21.93
N LEU A 2 35.70 60.33 21.28
CA LEU A 2 35.01 59.12 20.82
C LEU A 2 34.67 58.14 21.97
N LEU A 3 33.55 57.41 21.84
CA LEU A 3 33.18 56.03 22.29
C LEU A 3 31.67 56.04 22.63
N LEU A 4 30.71 55.55 21.84
CA LEU A 4 30.46 54.25 21.20
C LEU A 4 30.34 53.05 22.17
N ALA A 5 29.09 52.65 22.48
CA ALA A 5 28.62 51.26 22.63
C ALA A 5 27.10 51.27 22.99
N PHE A 6 26.18 51.14 22.04
CA PHE A 6 25.55 49.89 21.58
C PHE A 6 24.77 49.09 22.65
N ASN A 7 23.45 49.29 22.75
CA ASN A 7 22.41 48.33 22.29
C ASN A 7 21.06 48.59 22.97
N VAL A 8 20.12 49.05 22.14
CA VAL A 8 18.67 49.04 22.38
C VAL A 8 18.17 47.67 21.95
N ALA A 9 17.57 46.89 22.85
CA ALA A 9 16.80 45.69 22.51
C ALA A 9 15.73 45.48 23.59
N VAL A 10 14.64 46.25 23.54
CA VAL A 10 13.37 45.85 22.90
C VAL A 10 12.94 44.45 23.34
N PHE A 11 12.35 44.42 24.53
CA PHE A 11 11.62 43.28 25.06
C PHE A 11 10.16 43.40 24.60
N PHE A 12 9.87 43.07 23.35
CA PHE A 12 8.49 43.00 22.87
C PHE A 12 8.27 41.80 21.94
N ALA A 13 7.41 40.90 22.44
CA ALA A 13 6.53 40.00 21.71
C ALA A 13 7.14 39.18 20.57
N LYS A 14 7.43 37.90 20.87
CA LYS A 14 7.38 36.85 19.85
C LYS A 14 5.92 36.70 19.39
N LEU A 15 5.50 37.49 18.39
CA LEU A 15 4.43 37.06 17.50
C LEU A 15 4.98 35.87 16.70
N ALA A 16 4.46 34.69 17.00
CA ALA A 16 4.61 33.55 16.11
C ALA A 16 3.92 33.91 14.78
N PHE A 17 4.70 34.21 13.75
CA PHE A 17 4.23 34.13 12.38
C PHE A 17 3.95 32.66 12.06
N ALA A 18 2.73 32.20 12.33
CA ALA A 18 2.21 31.02 11.67
C ALA A 18 2.08 31.37 10.18
N LYS A 19 3.04 30.93 9.37
CA LYS A 19 2.94 30.99 7.92
C LYS A 19 1.75 30.11 7.53
N LYS A 20 0.59 30.72 7.29
CA LYS A 20 -0.58 30.03 6.74
C LYS A 20 -0.17 29.53 5.36
N GLN A 21 0.12 28.24 5.26
CA GLN A 21 0.29 27.58 3.97
C GLN A 21 -1.03 27.79 3.21
N PRO A 22 -1.02 28.35 1.99
CA PRO A 22 -2.23 28.36 1.18
C PRO A 22 -2.64 26.90 0.95
N ASP A 23 -3.88 26.57 1.30
CA ASP A 23 -4.50 25.31 0.95
C ASP A 23 -4.58 25.26 -0.58
N ASN A 24 -3.53 24.74 -1.22
CA ASN A 24 -3.65 24.30 -2.60
C ASN A 24 -4.48 23.02 -2.53
N PRO A 25 -5.70 22.97 -3.11
CA PRO A 25 -6.36 21.69 -3.32
C PRO A 25 -5.54 20.95 -4.36
N MET A 26 -4.52 20.22 -3.91
CA MET A 26 -3.89 19.20 -4.71
C MET A 26 -4.94 18.11 -4.86
N THR A 27 -5.74 18.19 -5.92
CA THR A 27 -6.50 17.05 -6.41
C THR A 27 -5.48 16.05 -6.94
N SER A 28 -4.82 15.33 -6.04
CA SER A 28 -4.17 14.08 -6.38
C SER A 28 -5.24 13.24 -7.09
N PRO A 29 -4.97 12.65 -8.27
CA PRO A 29 -5.89 11.70 -8.85
C PRO A 29 -6.16 10.65 -7.77
N THR A 30 -7.39 10.62 -7.27
CA THR A 30 -7.76 9.69 -6.22
C THR A 30 -7.98 8.37 -6.93
N THR A 31 -6.91 7.63 -7.18
CA THR A 31 -7.02 6.24 -7.64
C THR A 31 -7.89 5.53 -6.60
N PRO A 32 -9.04 4.94 -7.00
CA PRO A 32 -9.92 4.24 -6.08
C PRO A 32 -9.12 3.23 -5.25
N ALA A 33 -9.36 3.20 -3.94
CA ALA A 33 -8.80 2.15 -3.11
C ALA A 33 -9.49 0.82 -3.44
N HIS A 34 -8.70 -0.24 -3.58
CA HIS A 34 -9.18 -1.59 -3.82
C HIS A 34 -8.97 -2.45 -2.57
N ILE A 35 -9.81 -3.47 -2.42
CA ILE A 35 -9.75 -4.43 -1.32
C ILE A 35 -9.49 -5.80 -1.92
N LEU A 36 -8.38 -6.40 -1.52
CA LEU A 36 -8.00 -7.75 -1.89
C LEU A 36 -8.60 -8.72 -0.87
N VAL A 37 -9.29 -9.76 -1.35
CA VAL A 37 -9.96 -10.76 -0.52
C VAL A 37 -9.56 -12.15 -0.98
N GLY A 38 -9.12 -12.98 -0.03
CA GLY A 38 -8.84 -14.39 -0.26
C GLY A 38 -9.88 -15.25 0.44
N PHE A 39 -10.38 -16.27 -0.24
CA PHE A 39 -11.23 -17.30 0.33
C PHE A 39 -10.98 -18.61 -0.44
N PRO A 40 -11.43 -19.78 0.05
CA PRO A 40 -11.08 -21.05 -0.56
C PRO A 40 -11.28 -21.06 -2.07
N LYS A 41 -10.21 -21.39 -2.82
CA LYS A 41 -10.13 -21.43 -4.28
C LYS A 41 -10.28 -20.10 -5.02
N HIS A 42 -10.32 -18.97 -4.34
CA HIS A 42 -10.57 -17.68 -4.98
C HIS A 42 -9.71 -16.55 -4.41
N ILE A 43 -9.25 -15.70 -5.33
CA ILE A 43 -8.73 -14.37 -5.02
C ILE A 43 -9.63 -13.36 -5.71
N SER A 44 -10.19 -12.43 -4.95
CA SER A 44 -11.06 -11.38 -5.49
C SER A 44 -10.57 -9.99 -5.13
N VAL A 45 -10.89 -9.02 -6.00
CA VAL A 45 -10.60 -7.60 -5.77
C VAL A 45 -11.91 -6.82 -5.84
N ALA A 46 -12.23 -6.09 -4.77
CA ALA A 46 -13.40 -5.24 -4.69
C ALA A 46 -13.03 -3.75 -4.75
N ASN A 47 -13.90 -2.95 -5.37
CA ASN A 47 -13.76 -1.50 -5.39
C ASN A 47 -14.43 -0.89 -4.14
N LYS A 48 -13.65 -0.18 -3.31
CA LYS A 48 -14.16 0.45 -2.08
C LYS A 48 -15.19 1.55 -2.34
N VAL A 49 -15.24 2.09 -3.56
CA VAL A 49 -16.11 3.22 -3.94
C VAL A 49 -17.56 2.79 -4.21
N GLN A 50 -17.83 1.51 -4.48
CA GLN A 50 -19.15 1.07 -4.99
C GLN A 50 -19.86 0.00 -4.15
N GLY A 51 -19.79 0.01 -2.82
CA GLY A 51 -20.56 -0.97 -2.03
C GLY A 51 -20.09 -2.43 -2.17
N PHE A 52 -18.80 -2.63 -2.42
CA PHE A 52 -18.10 -3.92 -2.46
C PHE A 52 -18.43 -4.94 -3.59
N PRO A 53 -18.82 -4.56 -4.82
CA PRO A 53 -18.79 -5.51 -5.93
C PRO A 53 -17.34 -5.93 -6.19
N PHE A 54 -17.13 -7.23 -6.36
CA PHE A 54 -15.86 -7.76 -6.86
C PHE A 54 -15.74 -7.41 -8.35
N SER A 55 -14.72 -6.64 -8.72
CA SER A 55 -14.39 -6.38 -10.13
C SER A 55 -13.55 -7.51 -10.72
N ILE A 56 -12.76 -8.18 -9.88
CA ILE A 56 -11.97 -9.35 -10.23
C ILE A 56 -12.38 -10.51 -9.33
N ASP A 57 -12.61 -11.68 -9.91
CA ASP A 57 -12.73 -12.95 -9.20
C ASP A 57 -11.93 -14.03 -9.95
N LYS A 58 -10.83 -14.48 -9.34
CA LYS A 58 -9.89 -15.41 -9.93
C LYS A 58 -9.93 -16.73 -9.18
N GLU A 59 -10.29 -17.81 -9.90
CA GLU A 59 -10.10 -19.16 -9.39
C GLU A 59 -8.61 -19.50 -9.28
N VAL A 60 -8.23 -20.07 -8.15
CA VAL A 60 -6.88 -20.51 -7.80
C VAL A 60 -6.91 -21.89 -7.13
N THR A 61 -5.76 -22.55 -7.11
CA THR A 61 -5.58 -23.77 -6.30
C THR A 61 -5.38 -23.39 -4.83
N GLY A 62 -5.94 -24.19 -3.92
CA GLY A 62 -5.69 -24.06 -2.49
C GLY A 62 -6.52 -22.97 -1.81
N ILE A 63 -6.00 -22.44 -0.70
CA ILE A 63 -6.66 -21.42 0.13
C ILE A 63 -5.71 -20.23 0.28
N PRO A 64 -5.90 -19.12 -0.45
CA PRO A 64 -5.04 -17.94 -0.38
C PRO A 64 -5.27 -17.16 0.92
N SER A 65 -4.81 -17.68 2.04
CA SER A 65 -5.11 -17.12 3.37
C SER A 65 -4.36 -15.82 3.62
N TRP A 66 -3.13 -15.72 3.14
CA TRP A 66 -2.27 -14.54 3.26
C TRP A 66 -1.80 -14.08 1.91
N MET A 67 -1.99 -12.79 1.67
CA MET A 67 -1.63 -12.16 0.41
C MET A 67 -0.99 -10.80 0.64
N THR A 68 -0.06 -10.44 -0.24
CA THR A 68 0.57 -9.13 -0.23
C THR A 68 0.80 -8.64 -1.65
N VAL A 69 0.66 -7.33 -1.85
CA VAL A 69 0.91 -6.67 -3.12
C VAL A 69 2.27 -5.97 -3.05
N SER A 70 3.13 -6.24 -4.03
CA SER A 70 4.39 -5.52 -4.27
C SER A 70 4.32 -4.67 -5.53
N TYR A 71 5.16 -3.64 -5.58
CA TYR A 71 5.33 -2.81 -6.76
C TYR A 71 5.94 -3.63 -7.93
N PRO A 72 5.53 -3.39 -9.19
CA PRO A 72 4.48 -2.46 -9.62
C PRO A 72 3.07 -2.99 -9.39
N ASN A 73 2.81 -4.27 -9.70
CA ASN A 73 1.50 -4.90 -9.48
C ASN A 73 1.65 -6.42 -9.30
N LEU A 74 2.59 -6.82 -8.45
CA LEU A 74 2.84 -8.22 -8.15
C LEU A 74 2.00 -8.62 -6.95
N LEU A 75 1.31 -9.75 -7.03
CA LEU A 75 0.51 -10.29 -5.95
C LEU A 75 1.09 -11.63 -5.52
N TYR A 76 1.50 -11.73 -4.27
CA TYR A 76 1.95 -12.97 -3.66
C TYR A 76 0.81 -13.57 -2.84
N ALA A 77 0.54 -14.86 -3.02
CA ALA A 77 -0.45 -15.59 -2.23
C ALA A 77 0.12 -16.88 -1.67
N VAL A 78 -0.02 -17.06 -0.35
CA VAL A 78 0.27 -18.31 0.35
C VAL A 78 -0.94 -19.22 0.25
N ASP A 79 -0.72 -20.47 -0.13
CA ASP A 79 -1.73 -21.51 0.03
C ASP A 79 -1.68 -22.08 1.46
N GLU A 80 -2.71 -21.82 2.27
CA GLU A 80 -2.87 -22.32 3.64
C GLU A 80 -2.85 -23.85 3.71
N SER A 81 -3.31 -24.51 2.65
CA SER A 81 -3.42 -25.97 2.60
C SER A 81 -2.14 -26.65 2.12
N SER A 82 -1.11 -25.90 1.76
CA SER A 82 0.17 -26.44 1.30
C SER A 82 1.35 -25.57 1.75
N ASN A 83 2.51 -25.77 1.14
CA ASN A 83 3.68 -24.94 1.29
C ASN A 83 3.92 -24.05 0.06
N ALA A 84 2.95 -23.95 -0.85
CA ALA A 84 3.09 -23.16 -2.07
C ALA A 84 2.95 -21.66 -1.81
N LEU A 85 3.87 -20.89 -2.37
CA LEU A 85 3.79 -19.43 -2.57
C LEU A 85 3.65 -19.18 -4.07
N THR A 86 2.49 -18.65 -4.46
CA THR A 86 2.22 -18.32 -5.87
C THR A 86 2.35 -16.83 -6.10
N LEU A 87 3.08 -16.47 -7.15
CA LEU A 87 3.19 -15.11 -7.66
C LEU A 87 2.22 -14.91 -8.82
N PHE A 88 1.48 -13.82 -8.74
CA PHE A 88 0.57 -13.33 -9.77
C PHE A 88 0.96 -11.93 -10.21
N GLU A 89 0.50 -11.57 -11.41
CA GLU A 89 0.42 -10.20 -11.88
C GLU A 89 -1.03 -9.74 -11.74
N LEU A 90 -1.22 -8.59 -11.08
CA LEU A 90 -2.51 -7.94 -10.87
C LEU A 90 -2.65 -6.78 -11.85
N ASN A 91 -3.70 -6.76 -12.65
CA ASN A 91 -4.00 -5.66 -13.54
C ASN A 91 -5.35 -5.05 -13.20
N LEU A 92 -5.34 -3.91 -12.53
CA LEU A 92 -6.55 -3.16 -12.15
C LEU A 92 -7.16 -2.37 -13.31
N VAL A 93 -6.48 -2.28 -14.46
CA VAL A 93 -7.01 -1.62 -15.67
C VAL A 93 -7.80 -2.60 -16.53
N SER A 94 -7.33 -3.85 -16.64
CA SER A 94 -8.05 -4.92 -17.35
C SER A 94 -8.91 -5.79 -16.43
N ASP A 95 -8.90 -5.55 -15.11
CA ASP A 95 -9.58 -6.37 -14.09
C ASP A 95 -9.14 -7.85 -14.14
N GLU A 96 -7.84 -8.10 -14.20
CA GLU A 96 -7.27 -9.45 -14.35
C GLU A 96 -6.22 -9.80 -13.29
N ILE A 97 -6.20 -11.09 -12.90
CA ILE A 97 -5.11 -11.72 -12.13
C ILE A 97 -4.54 -12.88 -12.95
N THR A 98 -3.24 -12.79 -13.25
CA THR A 98 -2.53 -13.77 -14.08
C THR A 98 -1.45 -14.48 -13.27
N ALA A 99 -1.46 -15.81 -13.23
CA ALA A 99 -0.41 -16.57 -12.57
C ALA A 99 0.92 -16.44 -13.32
N LYS A 100 2.01 -16.20 -12.59
CA LYS A 100 3.36 -16.03 -13.16
C LYS A 100 4.27 -17.19 -12.79
N SER A 101 4.34 -17.53 -11.50
CA SER A 101 5.19 -18.59 -11.00
C SER A 101 4.71 -19.09 -9.64
N SER A 102 5.21 -20.25 -9.23
CA SER A 102 5.00 -20.80 -7.89
C SER A 102 6.31 -21.37 -7.37
N LYS A 103 6.49 -21.29 -6.05
CA LYS A 103 7.60 -21.92 -5.35
C LYS A 103 7.11 -22.57 -4.06
N GLU A 104 7.76 -23.68 -3.73
CA GLU A 104 7.56 -24.34 -2.44
C GLU A 104 8.38 -23.63 -1.36
N GLY A 105 7.69 -23.18 -0.31
CA GLY A 105 8.25 -22.71 0.94
C GLY A 105 8.31 -23.82 1.99
N SER A 106 8.43 -23.41 3.25
CA SER A 106 8.32 -24.32 4.40
C SER A 106 6.85 -24.66 4.68
N SER A 107 6.55 -25.89 5.11
CA SER A 107 5.19 -26.27 5.50
C SER A 107 4.70 -25.42 6.68
N GLY A 108 3.47 -24.91 6.57
CA GLY A 108 2.88 -24.04 7.59
C GLY A 108 3.32 -22.59 7.50
N VAL A 109 3.46 -22.04 6.29
CA VAL A 109 3.70 -20.60 6.09
C VAL A 109 2.56 -19.81 6.72
N VAL A 110 2.82 -19.24 7.90
CA VAL A 110 1.86 -18.40 8.63
C VAL A 110 2.18 -16.92 8.50
N HIS A 111 3.27 -16.55 7.80
CA HIS A 111 3.62 -15.15 7.62
C HIS A 111 4.40 -14.77 6.35
N LEU A 112 3.97 -13.68 5.70
CA LEU A 112 4.70 -12.99 4.62
C LEU A 112 5.07 -11.56 5.05
N GLN A 113 6.34 -11.20 4.88
CA GLN A 113 6.83 -9.83 5.04
C GLN A 113 7.97 -9.61 4.04
N PHE A 114 7.94 -8.47 3.35
CA PHE A 114 9.05 -8.07 2.49
C PHE A 114 10.29 -7.75 3.31
N ASN A 115 11.46 -7.95 2.71
CA ASN A 115 12.71 -7.50 3.32
C ASN A 115 12.75 -5.96 3.40
N ALA A 116 13.76 -5.41 4.08
CA ALA A 116 13.93 -3.96 4.24
C ALA A 116 14.01 -3.20 2.91
N ASP A 117 14.36 -3.90 1.83
CA ASP A 117 14.50 -3.37 0.49
C ASP A 117 13.18 -3.43 -0.32
N ASN A 118 12.08 -3.88 0.29
CA ASN A 118 10.76 -4.09 -0.34
C ASN A 118 10.80 -5.02 -1.57
N THR A 119 11.67 -6.03 -1.52
CA THR A 119 11.79 -7.07 -2.55
C THR A 119 11.36 -8.43 -2.05
#